data_AF-A0A1N6LX07-F1
#
_entry.id   AF-A0A1N6LX07-F1
#
_cell.length_a   1.000
_cell.length_b   1.000
_cell.length_c   1.000
_cell.angle_alpha   90.00
_cell.angle_beta   90.00
_cell.angle_gamma   90.00
#
_symmetry.space_group_name_H-M   'P 1'
#
loop_
_entity.id
_entity.type
_entity.pdbx_description
1 polymer ?
#
loop_
_entity_poly.entity_id
_entity_poly.type
_entity_poly.pdbx_seq_one_letter_code
_entity_poly.pdbx_strand_id
1 'polypeptide(L)'
;MNDVGWMNPWVYIRGAYPILGVYGLSDGAWGGHYLRITDPDRRTFVIELIQKLFTMDCESAINYVQVPGKVSGMQHTLLNECGNMSYQIEKGGHHIENALKHINMQYQTLFFTSGLFLTLSSLISCMSSFGISQFPNFVLSFFLLWNGLTLMLLDVPGTPRWAGKYRRHVRKNFRILTRIAGKSAWLAVQGAIALVNIRTMNGNGFFSALLSTTISIFTFTVSFMGFLIAMKKSFRLERVKSSIRQVSKGSYIDCYRKYAVGDPEHGMQFDEFNRMCADHTCGRFQFDIVDLYIIYNVLDEHQKCAINEREFYEWMAGPIVML
;
A
#
# COMPACT_ATOMS: atom_id res chain seq x y z
N MET A 1 -16.20 -29.68 -46.92
CA MET A 1 -17.39 -28.92 -46.47
C MET A 1 -17.81 -29.48 -45.14
N ASN A 2 -17.51 -28.77 -44.06
CA ASN A 2 -18.21 -28.80 -42.78
C ASN A 2 -17.72 -27.59 -41.98
N ASP A 3 -18.65 -26.66 -41.76
CA ASP A 3 -18.51 -25.48 -40.94
C ASP A 3 -18.32 -25.86 -39.47
N VAL A 4 -17.35 -25.22 -38.82
CA VAL A 4 -17.30 -25.11 -37.35
C VAL A 4 -16.97 -23.67 -37.02
N GLY A 5 -17.99 -22.89 -36.69
CA GLY A 5 -17.86 -21.54 -36.15
C GLY A 5 -17.19 -21.59 -34.78
N TRP A 6 -16.03 -20.96 -34.68
CA TRP A 6 -15.37 -20.72 -33.40
C TRP A 6 -15.81 -19.36 -32.86
N MET A 7 -16.51 -19.40 -31.74
CA MET A 7 -16.84 -18.25 -30.89
C MET A 7 -15.55 -17.55 -30.45
N ASN A 8 -15.49 -16.24 -30.67
CA ASN A 8 -14.55 -15.34 -30.03
C ASN A 8 -14.82 -15.26 -28.51
N PRO A 9 -13.83 -15.43 -27.63
CA PRO A 9 -13.92 -14.94 -26.25
C PRO A 9 -13.17 -13.60 -26.15
N TRP A 10 -13.82 -12.51 -26.55
CA TRP A 10 -13.40 -11.18 -26.11
C TRP A 10 -14.01 -10.93 -24.74
N VAL A 11 -13.20 -10.94 -23.69
CA VAL A 11 -13.63 -10.44 -22.37
C VAL A 11 -13.52 -8.92 -22.39
N TYR A 12 -14.66 -8.26 -22.62
CA TYR A 12 -14.82 -6.82 -22.41
C TYR A 12 -14.94 -6.55 -20.92
N ILE A 13 -13.96 -5.86 -20.33
CA ILE A 13 -14.11 -5.23 -19.02
C ILE A 13 -14.49 -3.78 -19.28
N ARG A 14 -15.78 -3.46 -19.10
CA ARG A 14 -16.29 -2.09 -19.11
C ARG A 14 -16.43 -1.62 -17.66
N GLY A 15 -15.52 -0.78 -17.21
CA GLY A 15 -15.55 -0.15 -15.89
C GLY A 15 -14.76 1.15 -15.94
N ALA A 16 -15.46 2.26 -15.75
CA ALA A 16 -14.99 3.63 -15.95
C ALA A 16 -13.98 4.06 -14.88
N TYR A 17 -12.87 4.71 -15.28
CA TYR A 17 -12.46 6.08 -14.95
C TYR A 17 -11.23 6.47 -15.81
N PRO A 18 -11.06 7.76 -16.19
CA PRO A 18 -10.20 8.16 -17.28
C PRO A 18 -8.89 8.78 -16.78
N ILE A 19 -7.73 8.23 -17.16
CA ILE A 19 -6.47 9.00 -17.17
C ILE A 19 -5.67 8.58 -18.40
N LEU A 20 -5.75 9.43 -19.43
CA LEU A 20 -4.82 9.66 -20.56
C LEU A 20 -5.61 9.91 -21.84
N GLY A 21 -6.22 11.09 -21.90
CA GLY A 21 -6.55 11.73 -23.17
C GLY A 21 -5.32 12.43 -23.70
N VAL A 22 -4.76 11.92 -24.80
CA VAL A 22 -3.95 12.68 -25.76
C VAL A 22 -4.53 12.36 -27.14
N TYR A 23 -5.36 13.26 -27.67
CA TYR A 23 -5.66 13.38 -29.10
C TYR A 23 -4.34 13.72 -29.82
N GLY A 24 -3.99 13.26 -31.01
CA GLY A 24 -4.66 12.52 -32.08
C GLY A 24 -4.00 12.98 -33.39
N LEU A 25 -3.54 12.07 -34.26
CA LEU A 25 -3.32 12.35 -35.68
C LEU A 25 -3.13 11.06 -36.50
N SER A 26 -4.04 10.94 -37.47
CA SER A 26 -4.08 10.19 -38.73
C SER A 26 -3.95 8.67 -38.74
N ASP A 27 -5.05 8.08 -39.22
CA ASP A 27 -5.21 6.77 -39.82
C ASP A 27 -4.05 6.27 -40.68
N GLY A 28 -3.82 4.96 -40.61
CA GLY A 28 -3.25 4.18 -41.70
C GLY A 28 -1.86 3.61 -41.44
N ALA A 29 -1.78 2.47 -40.76
CA ALA A 29 -0.92 1.32 -41.12
C ALA A 29 -0.92 0.31 -39.97
N TRP A 30 -1.69 -0.76 -40.12
CA TRP A 30 -1.63 -1.92 -39.23
C TRP A 30 -0.30 -2.65 -39.43
N GLY A 31 0.63 -2.45 -38.49
CA GLY A 31 1.84 -3.25 -38.30
C GLY A 31 1.90 -3.77 -36.87
N GLY A 32 0.87 -4.49 -36.43
CA GLY A 32 0.80 -5.05 -35.08
C GLY A 32 1.75 -6.25 -34.91
N HIS A 33 2.96 -6.02 -34.41
CA HIS A 33 3.77 -7.08 -33.81
C HIS A 33 3.25 -7.36 -32.40
N TYR A 34 2.34 -8.32 -32.30
CA TYR A 34 1.87 -8.86 -31.03
C TYR A 34 3.00 -9.67 -30.36
N LEU A 35 3.38 -9.26 -29.14
CA LEU A 35 4.21 -10.04 -28.23
C LEU A 35 3.47 -11.35 -27.88
N ARG A 36 3.81 -12.41 -28.60
CA ARG A 36 3.42 -13.79 -28.30
C ARG A 36 4.22 -14.25 -27.08
N ILE A 37 3.68 -14.03 -25.90
CA ILE A 37 4.13 -14.73 -24.69
C ILE A 37 3.56 -16.13 -24.80
N THR A 38 4.42 -17.11 -25.08
CA THR A 38 4.07 -18.50 -25.41
C THR A 38 3.64 -19.35 -24.21
N ASP A 39 3.67 -18.80 -23.00
CA ASP A 39 3.31 -19.52 -21.78
C ASP A 39 1.98 -18.96 -21.20
N PRO A 40 0.84 -19.65 -21.41
CA PRO A 40 -0.45 -19.20 -20.88
C PRO A 40 -0.47 -19.12 -19.34
N ASP A 41 0.30 -19.98 -18.66
CA ASP A 41 0.35 -20.06 -17.20
C ASP A 41 1.08 -18.87 -16.53
N ARG A 42 1.97 -18.17 -17.26
CA ARG A 42 2.71 -17.02 -16.70
C ARG A 42 1.91 -15.72 -16.76
N ARG A 43 1.02 -15.59 -17.76
CA ARG A 43 0.11 -14.43 -17.87
C ARG A 43 -0.96 -14.49 -16.78
N THR A 44 -1.53 -15.67 -16.56
CA THR A 44 -2.47 -15.90 -15.46
C THR A 44 -1.78 -15.65 -14.13
N PHE A 45 -0.57 -16.14 -13.86
CA PHE A 45 0.08 -15.93 -12.57
C PHE A 45 0.34 -14.46 -12.22
N VAL A 46 0.85 -13.64 -13.14
CA VAL A 46 1.12 -12.21 -12.85
C VAL A 46 -0.18 -11.41 -12.74
N ILE A 47 -1.17 -11.70 -13.58
CA ILE A 47 -2.48 -11.06 -13.50
C ILE A 47 -3.21 -11.53 -12.24
N GLU A 48 -3.17 -12.80 -11.87
CA GLU A 48 -3.72 -13.33 -10.60
C GLU A 48 -2.99 -12.78 -9.39
N LEU A 49 -1.67 -12.59 -9.45
CA LEU A 49 -0.91 -12.05 -8.33
C LEU A 49 -1.24 -10.57 -8.14
N ILE A 50 -1.30 -9.79 -9.22
CA ILE A 50 -1.72 -8.38 -9.20
C ILE A 50 -3.18 -8.30 -8.79
N GLN A 51 -4.06 -9.12 -9.35
CA GLN A 51 -5.48 -9.14 -9.04
C GLN A 51 -5.69 -9.59 -7.60
N LYS A 52 -5.05 -10.65 -7.08
CA LYS A 52 -5.13 -11.04 -5.65
C LYS A 52 -4.48 -10.05 -4.69
N LEU A 53 -3.43 -9.33 -5.10
CA LEU A 53 -2.81 -8.26 -4.30
C LEU A 53 -3.68 -6.99 -4.26
N PHE A 54 -4.43 -6.69 -5.33
CA PHE A 54 -5.31 -5.52 -5.44
C PHE A 54 -6.78 -5.80 -5.11
N THR A 55 -7.25 -7.05 -5.17
CA THR A 55 -8.58 -7.52 -4.76
C THR A 55 -8.56 -8.23 -3.40
N MET A 56 -7.51 -8.04 -2.60
CA MET A 56 -7.64 -8.15 -1.14
C MET A 56 -8.47 -6.96 -0.59
N ASP A 57 -9.59 -6.68 -1.24
CA ASP A 57 -10.72 -5.99 -0.67
C ASP A 57 -11.51 -7.05 0.10
N CYS A 58 -11.35 -7.04 1.43
CA CYS A 58 -12.40 -6.80 2.42
C CYS A 58 -13.87 -7.24 2.16
N GLU A 59 -14.20 -8.18 1.26
CA GLU A 59 -15.57 -8.66 1.10
C GLU A 59 -16.01 -9.62 2.23
N SER A 60 -15.09 -10.15 3.03
CA SER A 60 -15.43 -10.99 4.19
C SER A 60 -15.76 -10.23 5.47
N ALA A 61 -15.68 -8.90 5.47
CA ALA A 61 -15.95 -8.07 6.67
C ALA A 61 -17.21 -7.18 6.56
N ILE A 62 -17.90 -7.17 5.41
CA ILE A 62 -18.88 -6.11 5.08
C ILE A 62 -20.34 -6.43 5.45
N ASN A 63 -20.68 -7.62 5.94
CA ASN A 63 -22.05 -7.90 6.40
C ASN A 63 -22.11 -8.27 7.90
N TYR A 64 -21.87 -7.27 8.76
CA TYR A 64 -22.36 -7.29 10.14
C TYR A 64 -23.34 -6.15 10.38
N VAL A 65 -24.47 -6.20 9.66
CA VAL A 65 -25.71 -5.66 10.20
C VAL A 65 -26.19 -6.67 11.23
N GLN A 66 -26.04 -6.32 12.51
CA GLN A 66 -26.58 -7.10 13.61
C GLN A 66 -28.10 -7.17 13.49
N VAL A 67 -28.62 -8.31 13.03
CA VAL A 67 -29.99 -8.72 13.36
C VAL A 67 -29.90 -9.55 14.64
N PRO A 68 -30.57 -9.14 15.74
CA PRO A 68 -30.51 -9.89 16.99
C PRO A 68 -31.37 -11.15 16.86
N GLY A 69 -30.73 -12.31 16.71
CA GLY A 69 -31.41 -13.60 16.79
C GLY A 69 -30.61 -14.75 16.16
N LYS A 70 -30.15 -15.68 17.00
CA LYS A 70 -29.47 -16.95 16.66
C LYS A 70 -28.11 -16.83 15.97
N VAL A 71 -27.06 -16.68 16.79
CA VAL A 71 -25.68 -16.96 16.38
C VAL A 71 -25.49 -18.48 16.32
N SER A 72 -25.32 -19.02 15.12
CA SER A 72 -24.98 -20.42 14.89
C SER A 72 -23.51 -20.67 15.26
N GLY A 73 -23.19 -21.80 15.92
CA GLY A 73 -21.85 -22.08 16.49
C GLY A 73 -20.66 -22.02 15.52
N MET A 74 -20.92 -22.05 14.20
CA MET A 74 -19.91 -21.89 13.16
C MET A 74 -19.34 -20.46 13.11
N GLN A 75 -20.15 -19.44 13.42
CA GLN A 75 -19.72 -18.03 13.44
C GLN A 75 -18.79 -17.74 14.62
N HIS A 76 -18.98 -18.39 15.77
CA HIS A 76 -18.07 -18.28 16.91
C HIS A 76 -16.68 -18.86 16.62
N THR A 77 -16.60 -19.92 15.81
CA THR A 77 -15.33 -20.57 15.48
C THR A 77 -14.52 -19.70 14.52
N LEU A 78 -15.15 -19.15 13.47
CA LEU A 78 -14.51 -18.22 12.54
C LEU A 78 -14.10 -16.89 13.19
N LEU A 79 -14.90 -16.37 14.12
CA LEU A 79 -14.52 -15.18 14.90
C LEU A 79 -13.32 -15.44 15.82
N ASN A 80 -13.24 -16.64 16.42
CA ASN A 80 -12.10 -17.03 17.23
C ASN A 80 -10.83 -17.23 16.39
N GLU A 81 -10.92 -17.82 15.20
CA GLU A 81 -9.78 -17.98 14.29
C GLU A 81 -9.28 -16.63 13.75
N CYS A 82 -10.19 -15.75 13.34
CA CYS A 82 -9.85 -14.41 12.87
C CYS A 82 -9.24 -13.55 13.99
N GLY A 83 -9.76 -13.67 15.22
CA GLY A 83 -9.18 -13.04 16.40
C GLY A 83 -7.77 -13.55 16.72
N ASN A 84 -7.54 -14.86 16.58
CA ASN A 84 -6.23 -15.46 16.81
C ASN A 84 -5.22 -15.05 15.71
N MET A 85 -5.65 -14.99 14.45
CA MET A 85 -4.81 -14.52 13.34
C MET A 85 -4.45 -13.04 13.50
N SER A 86 -5.42 -12.19 13.84
CA SER A 86 -5.19 -10.76 14.10
C SER A 86 -4.19 -10.57 15.25
N TYR A 87 -4.32 -11.35 16.33
CA TYR A 87 -3.39 -11.33 17.46
C TYR A 87 -1.97 -11.78 17.07
N GLN A 88 -1.83 -12.81 16.25
CA GLN A 88 -0.53 -13.26 15.76
C GLN A 88 0.16 -12.22 14.86
N ILE A 89 -0.60 -11.60 13.95
CA ILE A 89 -0.08 -10.52 13.08
C ILE A 89 0.36 -9.33 13.92
N GLU A 90 -0.42 -8.93 14.92
CA GLU A 90 -0.08 -7.85 15.82
C GLU A 90 1.18 -8.16 16.65
N LYS A 91 1.29 -9.39 17.17
CA LYS A 91 2.48 -9.87 17.90
C LYS A 91 3.72 -9.86 16.99
N GLY A 92 3.57 -10.29 15.74
CA GLY A 92 4.64 -10.25 14.72
C GLY A 92 5.11 -8.82 14.45
N GLY A 93 4.19 -7.90 14.18
CA GLY A 93 4.51 -6.48 13.99
C GLY A 93 5.13 -5.84 15.23
N HIS A 94 4.70 -6.23 16.43
CA HIS A 94 5.29 -5.77 17.69
C HIS A 94 6.73 -6.26 17.87
N HIS A 95 7.01 -7.52 17.53
CA HIS A 95 8.36 -8.06 17.59
C HIS A 95 9.30 -7.34 16.60
N ILE A 96 8.83 -7.08 15.38
CA ILE A 96 9.59 -6.34 14.36
C ILE A 96 9.90 -4.91 14.82
N GLU A 97 8.91 -4.17 15.33
CA GLU A 97 9.15 -2.82 15.84
C GLU A 97 10.11 -2.80 17.04
N ASN A 98 10.01 -3.78 17.95
CA ASN A 98 10.93 -3.87 19.08
C ASN A 98 12.35 -4.20 18.63
N ALA A 99 12.52 -5.12 17.67
CA ALA A 99 13.81 -5.40 17.07
C ALA A 99 14.41 -4.15 16.40
N LEU A 100 13.59 -3.39 15.66
CA LEU A 100 14.00 -2.12 15.06
C LEU A 100 14.41 -1.07 16.09
N LYS A 101 13.68 -0.96 17.19
CA LYS A 101 14.02 -0.08 18.33
C LYS A 101 15.34 -0.49 19.00
N HIS A 102 15.59 -1.78 19.18
CA HIS A 102 16.86 -2.27 19.73
C HIS A 102 18.06 -1.91 18.85
N ILE A 103 17.88 -1.89 17.54
CA ILE A 103 18.91 -1.50 16.56
C ILE A 103 18.95 0.03 16.38
N ASN A 104 18.07 0.78 17.06
CA ASN A 104 17.88 2.22 16.91
C ASN A 104 17.62 2.65 15.45
N MET A 105 16.95 1.78 14.67
CA MET A 105 16.62 2.03 13.27
C MET A 105 15.14 2.31 13.11
N GLN A 106 14.82 3.41 12.43
CA GLN A 106 13.44 3.73 12.05
C GLN A 106 13.04 2.91 10.82
N TYR A 107 11.78 2.47 10.73
CA TYR A 107 11.25 1.75 9.57
C TYR A 107 11.46 2.53 8.25
N GLN A 108 11.41 3.87 8.30
CA GLN A 108 11.68 4.74 7.14
C GLN A 108 13.07 4.49 6.53
N THR A 109 14.08 4.20 7.36
CA THR A 109 15.43 3.89 6.87
C THR A 109 15.49 2.57 6.12
N LEU A 110 14.72 1.56 6.54
CA LEU A 110 14.61 0.30 5.81
C LEU A 110 14.00 0.53 4.41
N PHE A 111 12.89 1.27 4.33
CA PHE A 111 12.26 1.63 3.06
C PHE A 111 13.19 2.46 2.15
N PHE A 112 13.95 3.37 2.73
CA PHE A 112 14.96 4.14 2.00
C PHE A 112 16.08 3.25 1.45
N THR A 113 16.62 2.33 2.26
CA THR A 113 17.69 1.43 1.84
C THR A 113 17.24 0.46 0.75
N SER A 114 16.02 -0.10 0.83
CA SER A 114 15.49 -0.95 -0.23
C SER A 114 15.26 -0.16 -1.52
N GLY A 115 14.74 1.07 -1.43
CA GLY A 115 14.65 1.99 -2.56
C GLY A 115 16.02 2.26 -3.20
N LEU A 116 17.05 2.51 -2.39
CA LEU A 116 18.42 2.72 -2.86
C LEU A 116 18.95 1.50 -3.63
N PHE A 117 18.84 0.29 -3.06
CA PHE A 117 19.28 -0.92 -3.75
C PHE A 117 18.52 -1.18 -5.05
N LEU A 118 17.21 -0.93 -5.09
CA LEU A 118 16.41 -1.01 -6.32
C LEU A 118 16.88 0.01 -7.37
N THR A 119 17.17 1.26 -6.97
CA THR A 119 17.68 2.29 -7.90
C THR A 119 19.05 1.94 -8.47
N LEU A 120 19.97 1.44 -7.63
CA LEU A 120 21.28 1.01 -8.10
C LEU A 120 21.19 -0.18 -9.05
N SER A 121 20.38 -1.19 -8.70
CA SER A 121 20.15 -2.35 -9.54
C SER A 121 19.55 -1.96 -10.90
N SER A 122 18.54 -1.09 -10.91
CA SER A 122 17.89 -0.63 -12.13
C SER A 122 18.77 0.29 -12.98
N LEU A 123 19.65 1.08 -12.37
CA LEU A 123 20.65 1.87 -13.09
C LEU A 123 21.64 0.97 -13.82
N ILE A 124 22.13 -0.09 -13.16
CA ILE A 124 23.00 -1.09 -13.79
C ILE A 124 22.26 -1.77 -14.95
N SER A 125 21.02 -2.21 -14.74
CA SER A 125 20.19 -2.81 -15.80
C SER A 125 19.99 -1.87 -16.98
N CYS A 126 19.68 -0.60 -16.73
CA CYS A 126 19.50 0.44 -17.75
C CYS A 126 20.78 0.63 -18.59
N MET A 127 21.95 0.69 -17.94
CA MET A 127 23.24 0.79 -18.63
C MET A 127 23.56 -0.45 -19.46
N SER A 128 23.18 -1.65 -19.01
CA SER A 128 23.40 -2.88 -19.77
C SER A 128 22.40 -3.11 -20.91
N SER A 129 21.28 -2.37 -20.94
CA SER A 129 20.23 -2.50 -21.96
C SER A 129 20.37 -1.50 -23.12
N PHE A 130 21.52 -0.83 -23.27
CA PHE A 130 21.77 0.04 -24.43
C PHE A 130 21.94 -0.79 -25.71
N GLY A 131 20.83 -0.98 -26.44
CA GLY A 131 20.80 -1.64 -27.75
C GLY A 131 19.36 -1.77 -28.27
N ILE A 132 19.17 -1.63 -29.59
CA ILE A 132 17.84 -1.65 -30.24
C ILE A 132 17.11 -2.99 -29.99
N SER A 133 17.85 -4.10 -29.88
CA SER A 133 17.31 -5.43 -29.60
C SER A 133 16.81 -5.64 -28.15
N GLN A 134 17.13 -4.73 -27.23
CA GLN A 134 16.75 -4.83 -25.81
C GLN A 134 15.86 -3.67 -25.33
N PHE A 135 15.19 -2.98 -26.26
CA PHE A 135 14.30 -1.86 -25.94
C PHE A 135 13.26 -2.16 -24.83
N PRO A 136 12.60 -3.35 -24.77
CA PRO A 136 11.66 -3.65 -23.69
C PRO A 136 12.32 -3.70 -22.30
N ASN A 137 13.53 -4.25 -22.19
CA ASN A 137 14.28 -4.30 -20.93
C ASN A 137 14.75 -2.90 -20.51
N PHE A 138 15.07 -2.03 -21.48
CA PHE A 138 15.39 -0.63 -21.22
C PHE A 138 14.18 0.12 -20.63
N VAL A 139 12.99 -0.03 -21.22
CA VAL A 139 11.75 0.58 -20.70
C VAL A 139 11.44 0.09 -19.29
N LEU A 140 11.56 -1.22 -19.04
CA LEU A 140 11.31 -1.81 -17.73
C LEU A 140 12.31 -1.31 -16.68
N SER A 141 13.60 -1.24 -17.04
CA SER A 141 14.66 -0.74 -16.17
C SER A 141 14.51 0.75 -15.87
N PHE A 142 14.10 1.54 -16.85
CA PHE A 142 13.78 2.96 -16.65
C PHE A 142 12.57 3.16 -15.73
N PHE A 143 11.53 2.33 -15.90
CA PHE A 143 10.37 2.34 -15.00
C PHE A 143 10.76 1.97 -13.57
N LEU A 144 11.56 0.92 -13.37
CA LEU A 144 12.10 0.53 -12.06
C LEU A 144 12.94 1.66 -11.45
N LEU A 145 13.79 2.31 -12.25
CA LEU A 145 14.65 3.41 -11.81
C LEU A 145 13.82 4.60 -11.32
N TRP A 146 12.84 5.03 -12.11
CA TRP A 146 11.95 6.13 -11.75
C TRP A 146 11.16 5.84 -10.46
N ASN A 147 10.64 4.63 -10.33
CA ASN A 147 9.88 4.22 -9.15
C ASN A 147 10.75 4.05 -7.90
N GLY A 148 11.94 3.48 -8.05
CA GLY A 148 12.92 3.38 -6.97
C GLY A 148 13.33 4.76 -6.46
N LEU A 149 13.57 5.72 -7.37
CA LEU A 149 13.91 7.10 -7.01
C LEU A 149 12.75 7.78 -6.28
N THR A 150 11.52 7.53 -6.72
CA THR A 150 10.31 8.07 -6.07
C THR A 150 10.17 7.55 -4.63
N LEU A 151 10.38 6.25 -4.41
CA LEU A 151 10.36 5.64 -3.08
C LEU A 151 11.50 6.17 -2.19
N MET A 152 12.71 6.23 -2.73
CA MET A 152 13.87 6.79 -2.04
C MET A 152 13.58 8.23 -1.59
N LEU A 153 13.01 9.06 -2.48
CA LEU A 153 12.67 10.46 -2.19
C LEU A 153 11.60 10.62 -1.11
N LEU A 154 10.64 9.70 -1.05
CA LEU A 154 9.60 9.68 -0.02
C LEU A 154 10.17 9.36 1.37
N ASP A 155 11.17 8.48 1.44
CA ASP A 155 11.66 7.92 2.69
C ASP A 155 13.06 8.43 3.11
N VAL A 156 13.62 9.47 2.47
CA VAL A 156 14.93 10.00 2.91
C VAL A 156 14.93 10.41 4.41
N PRO A 157 15.89 9.93 5.20
CA PRO A 157 16.02 10.32 6.60
C PRO A 157 16.44 11.79 6.73
N GLY A 158 15.98 12.47 7.78
CA GLY A 158 16.45 13.82 8.12
C GLY A 158 15.77 14.99 7.36
N THR A 159 14.60 14.76 6.75
CA THR A 159 13.69 15.80 6.20
C THR A 159 14.38 17.03 5.58
N PRO A 160 15.29 16.86 4.60
CA PRO A 160 15.98 17.99 4.01
C PRO A 160 15.00 18.90 3.25
N ARG A 161 15.23 20.22 3.33
CA ARG A 161 14.30 21.24 2.80
C ARG A 161 13.97 21.06 1.31
N TRP A 162 14.93 20.60 0.50
CA TRP A 162 14.73 20.34 -0.92
C TRP A 162 13.79 19.15 -1.18
N ALA A 163 13.92 18.06 -0.44
CA ALA A 163 13.07 16.88 -0.59
C ALA A 163 11.62 17.18 -0.18
N GLY A 164 11.41 18.14 0.72
CA GLY A 164 10.09 18.57 1.18
C GLY A 164 9.15 19.00 0.04
N LYS A 165 9.66 19.76 -0.96
CA LYS A 165 8.86 20.21 -2.10
C LYS A 165 8.41 19.04 -2.98
N TYR A 166 9.32 18.11 -3.27
CA TYR A 166 9.00 16.94 -4.10
C TYR A 166 8.09 15.95 -3.38
N ARG A 167 8.29 15.72 -2.07
CA ARG A 167 7.39 14.89 -1.27
C ARG A 167 5.96 15.40 -1.32
N ARG A 168 5.74 16.73 -1.26
CA ARG A 168 4.39 17.30 -1.41
C ARG A 168 3.78 16.98 -2.77
N HIS A 169 4.54 17.09 -3.85
CA HIS A 169 4.05 16.72 -5.19
C HIS A 169 3.70 15.23 -5.30
N VAL A 170 4.57 14.34 -4.79
CA VAL A 170 4.31 12.90 -4.81
C VAL A 170 3.10 12.57 -3.93
N ARG A 171 2.97 13.16 -2.74
CA ARG A 171 1.81 12.94 -1.86
C ARG A 171 0.49 13.43 -2.45
N LYS A 172 0.52 14.50 -3.25
CA LYS A 172 -0.66 15.02 -3.94
C LYS A 172 -1.14 14.08 -5.05
N ASN A 173 -0.21 13.50 -5.81
CA ASN A 173 -0.53 12.70 -7.00
C ASN A 173 -0.65 11.20 -6.72
N PHE A 174 0.08 10.68 -5.73
CA PHE A 174 0.15 9.26 -5.39
C PHE A 174 -0.24 9.01 -3.93
N ARG A 175 -1.51 9.29 -3.58
CA ARG A 175 -2.05 9.11 -2.22
C ARG A 175 -1.80 7.69 -1.68
N ILE A 176 -1.93 6.66 -2.51
CA ILE A 176 -1.67 5.25 -2.12
C ILE A 176 -0.23 5.06 -1.64
N LEU A 177 0.74 5.70 -2.31
CA LEU A 177 2.17 5.59 -1.99
C LEU A 177 2.58 6.36 -0.74
N THR A 178 1.64 7.09 -0.13
CA THR A 178 1.86 7.78 1.15
C THR A 178 1.49 6.90 2.35
N ARG A 179 0.65 5.89 2.14
CA ARG A 179 0.26 4.89 3.14
C ARG A 179 1.35 3.85 3.28
N ILE A 180 1.63 3.39 4.49
CA ILE A 180 2.70 2.41 4.76
C ILE A 180 2.37 1.10 4.05
N ALA A 181 1.12 0.62 4.13
CA ALA A 181 0.64 -0.56 3.42
C ALA A 181 0.82 -0.41 1.89
N GLY A 182 0.47 0.75 1.34
CA GLY A 182 0.63 1.05 -0.08
C GLY A 182 2.09 1.09 -0.53
N LYS A 183 2.99 1.66 0.29
CA LYS A 183 4.44 1.63 0.06
C LYS A 183 4.98 0.20 0.07
N SER A 184 4.60 -0.62 1.04
CA SER A 184 5.01 -2.02 1.09
C SER A 184 4.51 -2.80 -0.13
N ALA A 185 3.22 -2.69 -0.47
CA ALA A 185 2.66 -3.35 -1.65
C ALA A 185 3.37 -2.91 -2.93
N TRP A 186 3.66 -1.62 -3.07
CA TRP A 186 4.42 -1.10 -4.21
C TRP A 186 5.85 -1.68 -4.26
N LEU A 187 6.53 -1.76 -3.12
CA LEU A 187 7.86 -2.39 -3.04
C LEU A 187 7.83 -3.87 -3.39
N ALA A 188 6.80 -4.63 -2.99
CA ALA A 188 6.64 -6.03 -3.41
C ALA A 188 6.54 -6.14 -4.93
N VAL A 189 5.74 -5.27 -5.56
CA VAL A 189 5.58 -5.22 -7.01
C VAL A 189 6.91 -4.87 -7.69
N GLN A 190 7.63 -3.85 -7.20
CA GLN A 190 8.94 -3.49 -7.74
C GLN A 190 9.98 -4.61 -7.55
N GLY A 191 9.96 -5.31 -6.41
CA GLY A 191 10.81 -6.48 -6.16
C GLY A 191 10.53 -7.63 -7.13
N ALA A 192 9.25 -7.88 -7.45
CA ALA A 192 8.83 -8.87 -8.44
C ALA A 192 9.30 -8.51 -9.86
N ILE A 193 9.10 -7.24 -10.25
CA ILE A 193 9.51 -6.74 -11.56
C ILE A 193 11.04 -6.81 -11.70
N ALA A 194 11.78 -6.43 -10.66
CA ALA A 194 13.23 -6.56 -10.63
C ALA A 194 13.67 -8.02 -10.84
N LEU A 195 12.99 -8.98 -10.19
CA LEU A 195 13.30 -10.41 -10.36
C LEU A 195 13.06 -10.90 -11.78
N VAL A 196 11.99 -10.43 -12.44
CA VAL A 196 11.71 -10.75 -13.85
C VAL A 196 12.76 -10.13 -14.77
N ASN A 197 13.15 -8.88 -14.52
CA ASN A 197 14.15 -8.18 -15.33
C ASN A 197 15.52 -8.89 -15.32
N ILE A 198 15.91 -9.52 -14.20
CA ILE A 198 17.15 -10.31 -14.11
C ILE A 198 17.13 -11.50 -15.06
N ARG A 199 15.99 -12.19 -15.15
CA ARG A 199 15.86 -13.42 -15.95
C ARG A 199 15.86 -13.15 -17.45
N THR A 200 15.51 -11.94 -17.88
CA THR A 200 15.47 -11.57 -19.30
C THR A 200 16.81 -11.06 -19.83
N MET A 201 17.80 -10.80 -18.96
CA MET A 201 19.15 -10.42 -19.37
C MET A 201 19.99 -11.66 -19.69
N ASN A 202 19.86 -12.15 -20.93
CA ASN A 202 20.71 -13.19 -21.47
C ASN A 202 22.17 -12.71 -21.52
N GLY A 203 23.05 -13.26 -20.68
CA GLY A 203 24.49 -12.97 -20.70
C GLY A 203 25.07 -12.37 -19.41
N ASN A 204 24.28 -12.18 -18.36
CA ASN A 204 24.80 -11.70 -17.09
C ASN A 204 25.60 -12.80 -16.38
N GLY A 205 26.87 -12.52 -16.06
CA GLY A 205 27.72 -13.43 -15.29
C GLY A 205 27.08 -13.79 -13.94
N PHE A 206 27.42 -14.98 -13.42
CA PHE A 206 26.88 -15.54 -12.17
C PHE A 206 26.79 -14.52 -11.01
N PHE A 207 27.80 -13.66 -10.87
CA PHE A 207 27.84 -12.60 -9.85
C PHE A 207 26.72 -11.57 -9.98
N SER A 208 26.38 -11.14 -11.20
CA SER A 208 25.30 -10.17 -11.45
C SER A 208 23.93 -10.78 -11.13
N ALA A 209 23.71 -12.05 -11.52
CA ALA A 209 22.50 -12.78 -11.19
C ALA A 209 22.34 -12.97 -9.67
N LEU A 210 23.42 -13.31 -8.96
CA LEU A 210 23.41 -13.49 -7.51
C LEU A 210 23.10 -12.17 -6.79
N LEU A 211 23.83 -11.10 -7.11
CA LEU A 211 23.65 -9.78 -6.48
C LEU A 211 22.22 -9.28 -6.67
N SER A 212 21.70 -9.36 -7.89
CA SER A 212 20.37 -8.86 -8.18
C SER A 212 19.28 -9.73 -7.53
N THR A 213 19.49 -11.04 -7.40
CA THR A 213 18.58 -11.92 -6.65
C THR A 213 18.57 -11.57 -5.17
N THR A 214 19.73 -11.29 -4.57
CA THR A 214 19.83 -10.84 -3.18
C THR A 214 19.11 -9.52 -2.96
N ILE A 215 19.22 -8.55 -3.89
CA ILE A 215 18.48 -7.29 -3.84
C ILE A 215 16.97 -7.51 -3.90
N SER A 216 16.48 -8.39 -4.78
CA SER A 216 15.06 -8.73 -4.86
C SER A 216 14.56 -9.35 -3.56
N ILE A 217 15.28 -10.34 -3.01
CA ILE A 217 14.92 -10.98 -1.72
C ILE A 217 14.90 -9.95 -0.60
N PHE A 218 15.94 -9.11 -0.50
CA PHE A 218 16.00 -8.04 0.49
C PHE A 218 14.78 -7.09 0.37
N THR A 219 14.47 -6.65 -0.84
CA THR A 219 13.32 -5.79 -1.11
C THR A 219 11.99 -6.45 -0.70
N PHE A 220 11.83 -7.74 -0.99
CA PHE A 220 10.66 -8.50 -0.55
C PHE A 220 10.57 -8.61 0.96
N THR A 221 11.69 -8.86 1.66
CA THR A 221 11.70 -8.93 3.13
C THR A 221 11.33 -7.58 3.76
N VAL A 222 11.87 -6.47 3.25
CA VAL A 222 11.53 -5.12 3.71
C VAL A 222 10.06 -4.81 3.43
N SER A 223 9.55 -5.16 2.26
CA SER A 223 8.14 -5.04 1.93
C SER A 223 7.25 -5.80 2.91
N PHE A 224 7.58 -7.06 3.20
CA PHE A 224 6.80 -7.90 4.11
C PHE A 224 6.83 -7.36 5.56
N MET A 225 8.01 -6.95 6.05
CA MET A 225 8.12 -6.29 7.36
C MET A 225 7.30 -5.00 7.42
N GLY A 226 7.37 -4.18 6.37
CA GLY A 226 6.60 -2.95 6.23
C GLY A 226 5.09 -3.19 6.29
N PHE A 227 4.63 -4.23 5.59
CA PHE A 227 3.23 -4.62 5.58
C PHE A 227 2.74 -5.09 6.97
N LEU A 228 3.54 -5.90 7.68
CA LEU A 228 3.20 -6.33 9.05
C LEU A 228 3.12 -5.15 10.04
N ILE A 229 4.00 -4.16 9.90
CA ILE A 229 3.96 -2.92 10.69
C ILE A 229 2.67 -2.14 10.38
N ALA A 230 2.32 -2.00 9.10
CA ALA A 230 1.08 -1.33 8.69
C ALA A 230 -0.17 -2.03 9.25
N MET A 231 -0.22 -3.36 9.16
CA MET A 231 -1.31 -4.18 9.70
C MET A 231 -1.47 -4.02 11.21
N LYS A 232 -0.35 -4.07 11.96
CA LYS A 232 -0.35 -3.84 13.41
C LYS A 232 -0.95 -2.47 13.76
N LYS A 233 -0.48 -1.40 13.11
CA LYS A 233 -0.97 -0.03 13.38
C LYS A 233 -2.44 0.12 13.00
N SER A 234 -2.86 -0.50 11.89
CA SER A 234 -4.25 -0.48 11.41
C SER A 234 -5.20 -1.17 12.41
N PHE A 235 -4.82 -2.35 12.92
CA PHE A 235 -5.62 -3.04 13.94
C PHE A 235 -5.67 -2.29 15.27
N ARG A 236 -4.57 -1.65 15.66
CA ARG A 236 -4.55 -0.79 16.85
C ARG A 236 -5.53 0.37 16.70
N LEU A 237 -5.56 1.03 15.54
CA LEU A 237 -6.51 2.10 15.24
C LEU A 237 -7.97 1.57 15.23
N GLU A 238 -8.20 0.38 14.67
CA GLU A 238 -9.53 -0.24 14.65
C GLU A 238 -10.03 -0.59 16.06
N ARG A 239 -9.16 -1.05 16.97
CA ARG A 239 -9.54 -1.26 18.37
C ARG A 239 -9.98 0.03 19.04
N VAL A 240 -9.27 1.13 18.82
CA VAL A 240 -9.65 2.45 19.34
C VAL A 240 -11.00 2.87 18.76
N LYS A 241 -11.21 2.73 17.45
CA LYS A 241 -12.49 2.98 16.79
C LYS A 241 -13.62 2.15 17.40
N SER A 242 -13.39 0.86 17.67
CA SER A 242 -14.37 -0.02 18.29
C SER A 242 -14.73 0.41 19.72
N SER A 243 -13.74 0.84 20.52
CA SER A 243 -13.98 1.38 21.86
C SER A 243 -14.78 2.67 21.81
N ILE A 244 -14.46 3.59 20.88
CA ILE A 244 -15.22 4.82 20.70
C ILE A 244 -16.67 4.49 20.30
N ARG A 245 -16.88 3.57 19.35
CA ARG A 245 -18.21 3.14 18.91
C ARG A 245 -19.06 2.58 20.06
N GLN A 246 -18.46 1.80 20.96
CA GLN A 246 -19.15 1.24 22.12
C GLN A 246 -19.59 2.32 23.12
N VAL A 247 -18.75 3.33 23.35
CA VAL A 247 -19.03 4.41 24.30
C VAL A 247 -20.01 5.43 23.73
N SER A 248 -19.87 5.80 22.46
CA SER A 248 -20.66 6.86 21.82
C SER A 248 -22.07 6.42 21.38
N LYS A 249 -22.34 5.11 21.31
CA LYS A 249 -23.66 4.53 20.95
C LYS A 249 -24.29 5.15 19.69
N GLY A 250 -23.47 5.52 18.70
CA GLY A 250 -23.92 6.12 17.44
C GLY A 250 -23.92 7.65 17.40
N SER A 251 -23.73 8.35 18.53
CA SER A 251 -23.52 9.81 18.52
C SER A 251 -22.03 10.16 18.33
N TYR A 252 -21.52 9.90 17.13
CA TYR A 252 -20.12 10.18 16.79
C TYR A 252 -19.81 11.67 16.70
N ILE A 253 -20.78 12.47 16.26
CA ILE A 253 -20.62 13.92 16.06
C ILE A 253 -20.49 14.64 17.40
N ASP A 254 -21.31 14.27 18.40
CA ASP A 254 -21.21 14.86 19.74
C ASP A 254 -19.87 14.50 20.40
N CYS A 255 -19.37 13.28 20.14
CA CYS A 255 -18.03 12.89 20.57
C CYS A 255 -16.97 13.77 19.93
N TYR A 256 -17.02 13.99 18.61
CA TYR A 256 -16.07 14.86 17.91
C TYR A 256 -16.06 16.28 18.49
N ARG A 257 -17.24 16.90 18.64
CA ARG A 257 -17.38 18.28 19.13
C ARG A 257 -16.92 18.47 20.57
N LYS A 258 -16.94 17.40 21.38
CA LYS A 258 -16.42 17.43 22.76
C LYS A 258 -14.91 17.63 22.82
N TYR A 259 -14.16 17.15 21.82
CA TYR A 259 -12.69 17.16 21.83
C TYR A 259 -12.08 18.17 20.86
N ALA A 260 -12.76 18.50 19.76
CA ALA A 260 -12.31 19.51 18.80
C ALA A 260 -12.61 20.94 19.31
N VAL A 261 -11.91 21.37 20.37
CA VAL A 261 -12.19 22.62 21.10
C VAL A 261 -11.18 23.73 20.78
N GLY A 262 -9.94 23.35 20.43
CA GLY A 262 -8.84 24.27 20.21
C GLY A 262 -9.03 25.15 18.98
N ASP A 263 -9.43 24.56 17.85
CA ASP A 263 -9.70 25.29 16.62
C ASP A 263 -10.82 24.63 15.79
N PRO A 264 -12.09 25.04 15.99
CA PRO A 264 -13.23 24.44 15.31
C PRO A 264 -13.26 24.73 13.80
N GLU A 265 -12.54 25.76 13.31
CA GLU A 265 -12.48 26.07 11.88
C GLU A 265 -11.49 25.18 11.12
N HIS A 266 -10.39 24.81 11.77
CA HIS A 266 -9.36 23.94 11.18
C HIS A 266 -9.65 22.46 11.38
N GLY A 267 -10.35 22.09 12.45
CA GLY A 267 -10.70 20.71 12.79
C GLY A 267 -9.86 20.14 13.93
N MET A 268 -10.05 18.85 14.22
CA MET A 268 -9.43 18.19 15.38
C MET A 268 -7.92 18.00 15.20
N GLN A 269 -7.14 18.56 16.13
CA GLN A 269 -5.66 18.49 16.11
C GLN A 269 -5.12 17.18 16.70
N PHE A 270 -3.82 16.91 16.47
CA PHE A 270 -3.15 15.69 16.93
C PHE A 270 -3.33 15.39 18.42
N ASP A 271 -3.14 16.42 19.25
CA ASP A 271 -3.21 16.27 20.71
C ASP A 271 -4.64 16.00 21.19
N GLU A 272 -5.62 16.61 20.54
CA GLU A 272 -7.05 16.44 20.83
C GLU A 272 -7.53 15.04 20.47
N PHE A 273 -7.11 14.55 19.29
CA PHE A 273 -7.39 13.19 18.87
C PHE A 273 -6.74 12.17 19.81
N ASN A 274 -5.46 12.37 20.17
CA ASN A 274 -4.75 11.48 21.07
C ASN A 274 -5.41 11.45 22.47
N ARG A 275 -5.87 12.60 22.96
CA ARG A 275 -6.61 12.71 24.22
C ARG A 275 -7.94 11.97 24.15
N MET A 276 -8.71 12.14 23.07
CA MET A 276 -9.95 11.40 22.86
C MET A 276 -9.71 9.89 22.86
N CYS A 277 -8.67 9.42 22.18
CA CYS A 277 -8.29 8.00 22.18
C CYS A 277 -7.95 7.50 23.59
N ALA A 278 -7.18 8.28 24.36
CA ALA A 278 -6.83 7.94 25.73
C ALA A 278 -8.08 7.86 26.63
N ASP A 279 -8.96 8.85 26.56
CA ASP A 279 -10.16 8.92 27.41
C ASP A 279 -11.12 7.75 27.14
N HIS A 280 -11.32 7.38 25.88
CA HIS A 280 -12.23 6.28 25.49
C HIS A 280 -11.63 4.88 25.70
N THR A 281 -10.33 4.80 25.94
CA THR A 281 -9.63 3.52 26.16
C THR A 281 -9.10 3.40 27.58
N CYS A 282 -9.49 4.31 28.48
CA CYS A 282 -8.99 4.41 29.86
C CYS A 282 -7.45 4.46 29.93
N GLY A 283 -6.83 5.20 29.03
CA GLY A 283 -5.39 5.38 28.92
C GLY A 283 -4.63 4.20 28.29
N ARG A 284 -5.32 3.14 27.82
CA ARG A 284 -4.66 1.96 27.24
C ARG A 284 -3.99 2.23 25.90
N PHE A 285 -4.55 3.14 25.09
CA PHE A 285 -4.01 3.46 23.78
C PHE A 285 -3.67 4.95 23.68
N GLN A 286 -2.38 5.26 23.71
CA GLN A 286 -1.83 6.58 23.41
C GLN A 286 -0.83 6.47 22.26
N PHE A 287 -1.06 7.25 21.20
CA PHE A 287 -0.21 7.22 20.01
C PHE A 287 0.98 8.17 20.17
N ASP A 288 2.12 7.74 19.64
CA ASP A 288 3.29 8.59 19.49
C ASP A 288 3.06 9.57 18.32
N ILE A 289 3.79 10.68 18.30
CA ILE A 289 3.68 11.74 17.29
C ILE A 289 3.89 11.18 15.88
N VAL A 290 4.84 10.25 15.71
CA VAL A 290 5.10 9.60 14.41
C VAL A 290 3.90 8.78 13.94
N ASP A 291 3.23 8.09 14.86
CA ASP A 291 2.04 7.28 14.57
C ASP A 291 0.84 8.17 14.23
N LEU A 292 0.68 9.29 14.93
CA LEU A 292 -0.33 10.30 14.65
C LEU A 292 -0.19 10.88 13.25
N TYR A 293 1.04 11.19 12.80
CA TYR A 293 1.28 11.64 11.43
C TYR A 293 0.87 10.59 10.38
N ILE A 294 1.10 9.31 10.65
CA ILE A 294 0.68 8.22 9.74
C ILE A 294 -0.84 8.16 9.69
N ILE A 295 -1.51 8.18 10.85
CA ILE A 295 -2.97 8.11 10.95
C ILE A 295 -3.61 9.29 10.22
N TYR A 296 -3.17 10.51 10.49
CA TYR A 296 -3.71 11.70 9.85
C TYR A 296 -3.43 11.72 8.35
N ASN A 297 -2.28 11.23 7.90
CA ASN A 297 -2.04 11.12 6.45
C ASN A 297 -3.04 10.19 5.74
N VAL A 298 -3.75 9.35 6.47
CA VAL A 298 -4.84 8.51 5.93
C VAL A 298 -6.23 9.10 6.17
N LEU A 299 -6.46 9.74 7.32
CA LEU A 299 -7.76 10.27 7.71
C LEU A 299 -8.04 11.70 7.19
N ASP A 300 -7.01 12.51 7.04
CA ASP A 300 -7.12 13.89 6.55
C ASP A 300 -6.98 13.90 5.03
N GLU A 301 -8.11 14.07 4.34
CA GLU A 301 -8.15 14.06 2.88
C GLU A 301 -7.44 15.30 2.28
N HIS A 302 -7.45 16.41 3.03
CA HIS A 302 -7.00 17.73 2.61
C HIS A 302 -5.56 18.06 3.03
N GLN A 303 -4.89 17.17 3.78
CA GLN A 303 -3.52 17.33 4.29
C GLN A 303 -3.31 18.62 5.10
N LYS A 304 -4.34 19.08 5.82
CA LYS A 304 -4.31 20.23 6.72
C LYS A 304 -3.70 19.92 8.09
N CYS A 305 -3.34 18.67 8.35
CA CYS A 305 -2.95 18.14 9.67
C CYS A 305 -4.06 18.28 10.72
N ALA A 306 -5.32 18.23 10.27
CA ALA A 306 -6.52 18.35 11.10
C ALA A 306 -7.62 17.48 10.49
N ILE A 307 -8.42 16.83 11.34
CA ILE A 307 -9.53 15.98 10.89
C ILE A 307 -10.83 16.78 11.01
N ASN A 308 -11.58 16.91 9.92
CA ASN A 308 -12.89 17.58 9.94
C ASN A 308 -14.00 16.68 10.48
N GLU A 309 -15.13 17.27 10.90
CA GLU A 309 -16.30 16.54 11.41
C GLU A 309 -16.78 15.46 10.42
N ARG A 310 -16.80 15.79 9.12
CA ARG A 310 -17.17 14.86 8.05
C ARG A 310 -16.18 13.69 7.92
N GLU A 311 -14.88 13.98 7.87
CA GLU A 311 -13.83 12.96 7.74
C GLU A 311 -13.83 12.02 8.95
N PHE A 312 -14.07 12.57 10.14
CA PHE A 312 -14.24 11.80 11.37
C PHE A 312 -15.46 10.87 11.31
N TYR A 313 -16.61 11.39 10.85
CA TYR A 313 -17.81 10.58 10.70
C TYR A 313 -17.61 9.47 9.66
N GLU A 314 -16.99 9.78 8.53
CA GLU A 314 -16.68 8.80 7.48
C GLU A 314 -15.72 7.72 8.00
N TRP A 315 -14.70 8.08 8.78
CA TRP A 315 -13.84 7.10 9.45
C TRP A 315 -14.61 6.23 10.44
N MET A 316 -15.48 6.83 11.26
CA MET A 316 -16.26 6.13 12.27
C MET A 316 -17.35 5.24 11.68
N ALA A 317 -17.91 5.56 10.51
CA ALA A 317 -18.92 4.75 9.82
C ALA A 317 -18.33 3.77 8.82
N GLY A 318 -17.15 4.07 8.27
CA GLY A 318 -16.53 3.34 7.16
C GLY A 318 -15.86 2.01 7.55
N PRO A 319 -15.27 1.32 6.55
CA PRO A 319 -14.53 0.07 6.73
C PRO A 319 -13.20 0.29 7.48
N ILE A 320 -12.44 -0.80 7.68
CA ILE A 320 -11.12 -0.77 8.32
C ILE A 320 -10.18 0.11 7.48
N VAL A 321 -9.46 1.00 8.16
CA VAL A 321 -8.48 1.88 7.52
C VAL A 321 -7.11 1.21 7.51
N MET A 322 -6.59 0.97 6.30
CA MET A 322 -5.24 0.43 6.08
C MET A 322 -4.23 1.56 6.03
N LEU A 323 -3.35 1.61 7.04
CA LEU A 323 -2.36 2.67 7.27
C LEU A 323 -1.12 2.59 6.38
#